data_AF-A0A7Z9N0S9-F1
#
_entry.id   AF-A0A7Z9N0S9-F1
#
_cell.length_a   1.000
_cell.length_b   1.000
_cell.length_c   1.000
_cell.angle_alpha   90.00
_cell.angle_beta   90.00
_cell.angle_gamma   90.00
#
_symmetry.space_group_name_H-M   'P 1'
#
loop_
_entity.id
_entity.type
_entity.pdbx_description
1 polymer ?
#
loop_
_entity_poly.entity_id
_entity_poly.type
_entity_poly.pdbx_seq_one_letter_code
_entity_poly.pdbx_strand_id
1 'polypeptide(L)'
;MHEISHDVVIRNNDVRYNGIDHDVWLWGSQILIHVSDNAEVYNNTVYIHAGDYGGNGIGIMNYNRPSEEYGDFYGMNNYIHHNEITHLGLYGSHGIVDDGEVGTDYYYDGDGDGAPDWGCSSEANNLFDYNSYHHNGVPEKFEYCETWYLNWEQFQAAGQEPNGTMDSNVIPPDDTPPQVCPICPGN
;
A
#
# COMPACT_ATOMS: atom_id res chain seq x y z
N MET A 1 -1.05 10.18 -0.98
CA MET A 1 -0.11 10.06 0.15
C MET A 1 -0.75 10.66 1.37
N HIS A 2 -0.76 9.91 2.46
CA HIS A 2 -1.13 10.38 3.79
C HIS A 2 0.11 10.27 4.68
N GLU A 3 0.46 11.36 5.37
CA GLU A 3 1.73 11.52 6.09
C GLU A 3 1.46 12.12 7.47
N ILE A 4 2.08 11.53 8.52
CA ILE A 4 2.12 12.06 9.90
C ILE A 4 0.72 12.33 10.47
N SER A 5 0.01 11.27 10.82
CA SER A 5 -1.33 11.39 11.40
C SER A 5 -1.75 10.10 12.11
N HIS A 6 -2.66 10.26 13.06
CA HIS A 6 -3.32 9.16 13.75
C HIS A 6 -4.74 8.95 13.23
N ASP A 7 -5.26 7.73 13.36
CA ASP A 7 -6.69 7.38 13.25
C ASP A 7 -7.38 7.78 11.93
N VAL A 8 -6.70 7.55 10.80
CA VAL A 8 -7.23 7.94 9.48
C VAL A 8 -7.99 6.81 8.82
N VAL A 9 -9.14 7.16 8.24
CA VAL A 9 -9.96 6.24 7.46
C VAL A 9 -9.95 6.65 5.99
N ILE A 10 -9.44 5.78 5.11
CA ILE A 10 -9.43 5.98 3.65
C ILE A 10 -10.32 4.92 3.02
N ARG A 11 -11.49 5.32 2.52
CA ARG A 11 -12.48 4.35 2.04
C ARG A 11 -13.38 4.82 0.92
N ASN A 12 -13.88 3.87 0.14
CA ASN A 12 -14.83 4.11 -0.96
C ASN A 12 -14.29 5.09 -2.00
N ASN A 13 -12.97 5.12 -2.20
CA ASN A 13 -12.34 5.93 -3.23
C ASN A 13 -12.11 5.10 -4.48
N ASP A 14 -12.10 5.78 -5.61
CA ASP A 14 -11.62 5.27 -6.87
C ASP A 14 -10.33 6.02 -7.21
N VAL A 15 -9.19 5.31 -7.14
CA VAL A 15 -7.86 5.88 -7.33
C VAL A 15 -7.16 5.17 -8.48
N ARG A 16 -6.72 5.95 -9.46
CA ARG A 16 -6.17 5.42 -10.72
C ARG A 16 -4.92 6.20 -11.10
N TYR A 17 -3.90 5.47 -11.58
CA TYR A 17 -2.79 6.01 -12.35
C TYR A 17 -1.95 7.09 -11.66
N ASN A 18 -1.95 7.13 -10.33
CA ASN A 18 -1.05 7.98 -9.57
C ASN A 18 0.36 7.40 -9.55
N GLY A 19 1.37 8.23 -9.29
CA GLY A 19 2.73 7.77 -9.02
C GLY A 19 3.47 7.15 -10.20
N ILE A 20 3.01 7.39 -11.44
CA ILE A 20 3.75 7.06 -12.67
C ILE A 20 5.15 7.68 -12.59
N ASP A 21 6.17 6.92 -13.01
CA ASP A 21 7.60 7.27 -12.96
C ASP A 21 8.18 7.46 -11.54
N HIS A 22 7.43 7.10 -10.50
CA HIS A 22 7.81 7.24 -9.10
C HIS A 22 7.69 5.93 -8.30
N ASP A 23 7.80 4.78 -8.96
CA ASP A 23 7.55 3.43 -8.45
C ASP A 23 8.71 2.80 -7.64
N VAL A 24 9.74 3.58 -7.32
CA VAL A 24 10.87 3.09 -6.51
C VAL A 24 10.39 2.78 -5.10
N TRP A 25 10.63 1.55 -4.63
CA TRP A 25 10.14 1.07 -3.33
C TRP A 25 8.61 1.16 -3.30
N LEU A 26 8.01 1.71 -2.25
CA LEU A 26 6.58 2.03 -2.24
C LEU A 26 6.26 3.51 -2.50
N TRP A 27 7.25 4.30 -2.94
CA TRP A 27 6.97 5.62 -3.49
C TRP A 27 6.06 5.47 -4.72
N GLY A 28 5.23 6.47 -4.99
CA GLY A 28 4.27 6.37 -6.11
C GLY A 28 3.11 5.39 -5.90
N SER A 29 2.85 4.93 -4.67
CA SER A 29 1.63 4.18 -4.36
C SER A 29 0.37 5.01 -4.63
N GLN A 30 -0.69 4.36 -5.16
CA GLN A 30 -2.03 4.96 -5.25
C GLN A 30 -2.49 5.46 -3.87
N ILE A 31 -2.23 4.66 -2.83
CA ILE A 31 -2.44 5.03 -1.43
C ILE A 31 -1.16 4.67 -0.67
N LEU A 32 -0.52 5.66 -0.07
CA LEU A 32 0.64 5.46 0.79
C LEU A 32 0.29 5.94 2.20
N ILE A 33 0.42 5.05 3.18
CA ILE A 33 0.41 5.37 4.60
C ILE A 33 1.87 5.53 5.03
N HIS A 34 2.31 6.78 5.20
CA HIS A 34 3.70 7.09 5.52
C HIS A 34 3.79 7.61 6.96
N VAL A 35 4.51 6.89 7.81
CA VAL A 35 4.75 7.24 9.22
C VAL A 35 3.44 7.66 9.92
N SER A 36 2.45 6.78 9.89
CA SER A 36 1.11 7.03 10.42
C SER A 36 0.59 5.75 11.06
N ASP A 37 -0.21 5.90 12.12
CA ASP A 37 -0.75 4.78 12.88
C ASP A 37 -2.27 4.78 12.97
N ASN A 38 -2.80 3.59 13.25
CA ASN A 38 -4.23 3.31 13.35
C ASN A 38 -5.02 3.66 12.08
N ALA A 39 -4.40 3.58 10.90
CA ALA A 39 -5.10 3.79 9.65
C ALA A 39 -6.00 2.59 9.31
N GLU A 40 -7.21 2.86 8.83
CA GLU A 40 -8.14 1.86 8.29
C GLU A 40 -8.42 2.18 6.82
N VAL A 41 -7.92 1.35 5.90
CA VAL A 41 -7.98 1.58 4.44
C VAL A 41 -8.82 0.49 3.79
N TYR A 42 -10.03 0.82 3.34
CA TYR A 42 -10.95 -0.21 2.86
C TYR A 42 -11.98 0.19 1.81
N ASN A 43 -12.51 -0.79 1.08
CA ASN A 43 -13.49 -0.59 0.01
C ASN A 43 -13.03 0.43 -1.05
N ASN A 44 -11.73 0.57 -1.26
CA ASN A 44 -11.21 1.39 -2.36
C ASN A 44 -11.06 0.52 -3.61
N THR A 45 -11.28 1.12 -4.77
CA THR A 45 -10.94 0.53 -6.07
C THR A 45 -9.67 1.19 -6.59
N VAL A 46 -8.66 0.39 -6.89
CA VAL A 46 -7.28 0.85 -7.13
C VAL A 46 -6.79 0.33 -8.47
N TYR A 47 -6.32 1.22 -9.34
CA TYR A 47 -5.75 0.87 -10.65
C TYR A 47 -4.32 1.36 -10.82
N ILE A 48 -3.38 0.42 -10.98
CA ILE A 48 -1.98 0.70 -11.29
C ILE A 48 -1.81 0.77 -12.82
N HIS A 49 -1.12 1.80 -13.31
CA HIS A 49 -0.98 2.06 -14.75
C HIS A 49 -0.16 0.97 -15.46
N ALA A 50 -0.40 0.78 -16.77
CA ALA A 50 0.17 -0.32 -17.54
C ALA A 50 1.65 -0.14 -17.96
N GLY A 51 2.20 1.06 -17.77
CA GLY A 51 3.58 1.40 -18.15
C GLY A 51 4.62 0.64 -17.31
N ASP A 52 5.85 0.60 -17.82
CA ASP A 52 6.97 -0.05 -17.13
C ASP A 52 7.25 0.56 -15.75
N TYR A 53 6.90 1.84 -15.56
CA TYR A 53 6.95 2.59 -14.30
C TYR A 53 5.55 3.08 -13.92
N GLY A 54 4.60 2.15 -13.79
CA GLY A 54 3.17 2.44 -13.62
C GLY A 54 2.75 2.97 -12.24
N GLY A 55 3.70 3.09 -11.31
CA GLY A 55 3.44 3.35 -9.90
C GLY A 55 3.18 2.08 -9.09
N ASN A 56 2.81 2.27 -7.83
CA ASN A 56 2.51 1.20 -6.87
C ASN A 56 1.05 1.22 -6.45
N GLY A 57 0.61 0.17 -5.76
CA GLY A 57 -0.76 0.05 -5.28
C GLY A 57 -0.99 0.71 -3.93
N ILE A 58 -1.07 -0.11 -2.88
CA ILE A 58 -1.26 0.37 -1.51
C ILE A 58 -0.03 -0.03 -0.70
N GLY A 59 0.59 0.96 -0.06
CA GLY A 59 1.80 0.77 0.72
C GLY A 59 1.68 1.33 2.12
N ILE A 60 2.39 0.69 3.05
CA ILE A 60 2.74 1.23 4.36
C ILE A 60 4.25 1.43 4.35
N MET A 61 4.68 2.61 4.76
CA MET A 61 6.09 2.94 4.86
C MET A 61 6.37 3.48 6.25
N ASN A 62 7.16 2.73 7.00
CA ASN A 62 7.67 3.16 8.29
C ASN A 62 8.98 3.95 8.08
N TYR A 63 9.10 5.00 8.86
CA TYR A 63 10.32 5.77 9.03
C TYR A 63 10.30 6.38 10.44
N ASN A 64 11.44 6.49 11.10
CA ASN A 64 11.45 6.92 12.50
C ASN A 64 11.39 8.45 12.57
N ARG A 65 10.24 9.01 12.96
CA ARG A 65 10.04 10.46 13.04
C ARG A 65 9.60 10.90 14.45
N PRO A 66 10.56 11.23 15.33
CA PRO A 66 10.23 11.67 16.68
C PRO A 66 9.56 13.05 16.68
N SER A 67 8.66 13.28 17.64
CA SER A 67 7.97 14.57 17.80
C SER A 67 7.63 14.84 19.26
N GLU A 68 8.27 15.86 19.83
CA GLU A 68 8.03 16.28 21.22
C GLU A 68 6.61 16.85 21.43
N GLU A 69 5.97 17.37 20.38
CA GLU A 69 4.68 18.07 20.47
C GLU A 69 3.48 17.13 20.25
N TYR A 70 3.63 16.14 19.38
CA TYR A 70 2.52 15.30 18.90
C TYR A 70 2.65 13.84 19.31
N GLY A 71 3.74 13.47 19.97
CA GLY A 71 4.13 12.07 20.12
C GLY A 71 4.80 11.57 18.85
N ASP A 72 5.64 10.56 19.02
CA ASP A 72 6.37 9.98 17.89
C ASP A 72 5.41 9.31 16.91
N PHE A 73 5.71 9.45 15.62
CA PHE A 73 4.91 8.85 14.56
C PHE A 73 5.57 7.56 14.08
N TYR A 74 4.75 6.52 13.93
CA TYR A 74 5.19 5.21 13.48
C TYR A 74 4.21 4.63 12.49
N GLY A 75 4.70 3.86 11.53
CA GLY A 75 3.86 3.02 10.68
C GLY A 75 3.38 1.81 11.47
N MET A 76 2.36 1.92 12.32
CA MET A 76 1.84 0.80 13.11
C MET A 76 0.32 0.73 13.20
N ASN A 77 -0.22 -0.45 13.53
CA ASN A 77 -1.65 -0.70 13.70
C ASN A 77 -2.49 -0.30 12.49
N ASN A 78 -1.89 -0.33 11.29
CA ASN A 78 -2.61 0.00 10.07
C ASN A 78 -3.26 -1.26 9.50
N TYR A 79 -4.54 -1.16 9.16
CA TYR A 79 -5.32 -2.24 8.59
C TYR A 79 -5.78 -1.89 7.18
N ILE A 80 -5.25 -2.61 6.20
CA ILE A 80 -5.55 -2.44 4.78
C ILE A 80 -6.42 -3.62 4.37
N HIS A 81 -7.71 -3.39 4.10
CA HIS A 81 -8.62 -4.50 3.89
C HIS A 81 -9.76 -4.24 2.92
N HIS A 82 -10.28 -5.28 2.28
CA HIS A 82 -11.46 -5.19 1.40
C HIS A 82 -11.29 -4.15 0.26
N ASN A 83 -10.07 -3.92 -0.21
CA ASN A 83 -9.80 -3.13 -1.40
C ASN A 83 -9.79 -4.04 -2.63
N GLU A 84 -10.22 -3.51 -3.77
CA GLU A 84 -10.13 -4.17 -5.07
C GLU A 84 -9.02 -3.50 -5.86
N ILE A 85 -7.98 -4.25 -6.22
CA ILE A 85 -6.73 -3.71 -6.74
C ILE A 85 -6.35 -4.40 -8.03
N THR A 86 -6.17 -3.61 -9.09
CA THR A 86 -5.89 -4.10 -10.43
C THR A 86 -4.58 -3.54 -10.98
N HIS A 87 -3.66 -4.42 -11.37
CA HIS A 87 -2.50 -4.05 -12.18
C HIS A 87 -2.84 -4.17 -13.66
N LEU A 88 -2.77 -3.05 -14.39
CA LEU A 88 -2.94 -3.06 -15.83
C LEU A 88 -1.65 -3.45 -16.58
N GLY A 89 -0.50 -3.40 -15.90
CA GLY A 89 0.83 -3.65 -16.45
C GLY A 89 1.57 -4.81 -15.80
N LEU A 90 2.84 -4.96 -16.16
CA LEU A 90 3.69 -6.02 -15.63
C LEU A 90 4.13 -5.75 -14.19
N TYR A 91 4.40 -4.49 -13.84
CA TYR A 91 5.06 -4.08 -12.60
C TYR A 91 4.12 -3.39 -11.59
N GLY A 92 4.71 -2.78 -10.56
CA GLY A 92 4.04 -2.22 -9.39
C GLY A 92 3.88 -3.25 -8.27
N SER A 93 3.94 -2.75 -7.04
CA SER A 93 3.94 -3.52 -5.80
C SER A 93 3.03 -2.94 -4.72
N HIS A 94 2.84 -3.70 -3.65
CA HIS A 94 2.13 -3.35 -2.42
C HIS A 94 2.96 -3.76 -1.22
N GLY A 95 2.51 -3.39 -0.03
CA GLY A 95 2.95 -4.06 1.19
C GLY A 95 3.51 -3.09 2.19
N ILE A 96 4.54 -3.53 2.91
CA ILE A 96 5.08 -2.84 4.07
C ILE A 96 6.58 -2.71 3.88
N VAL A 97 7.09 -1.50 4.05
CA VAL A 97 8.53 -1.25 4.00
C VAL A 97 8.95 -0.38 5.16
N ASP A 98 10.22 -0.46 5.52
CA ASP A 98 10.78 0.22 6.68
C ASP A 98 12.15 0.79 6.35
N ASP A 99 12.36 2.05 6.71
CA ASP A 99 13.65 2.76 6.63
C ASP A 99 13.99 3.37 8.01
N GLY A 100 13.66 2.64 9.08
CA GLY A 100 13.99 3.00 10.45
C GLY A 100 15.49 3.18 10.68
N GLU A 101 15.87 4.19 11.47
CA GLU A 101 17.28 4.54 11.68
C GLU A 101 17.93 3.69 12.78
N VAL A 102 19.09 3.08 12.46
CA VAL A 102 19.91 2.32 13.42
C VAL A 102 20.22 3.14 14.67
N GLY A 103 19.96 2.56 15.84
CA GLY A 103 20.27 3.18 17.13
C GLY A 103 19.17 4.08 17.70
N THR A 104 18.01 4.10 17.05
CA THR A 104 16.77 4.64 17.64
C THR A 104 16.06 3.56 18.47
N ASP A 105 15.17 3.98 19.38
CA ASP A 105 14.41 3.07 20.27
C ASP A 105 13.51 2.07 19.50
N TYR A 106 13.32 2.28 18.20
CA TYR A 106 12.43 1.53 17.32
C TYR A 106 13.15 1.01 16.07
N TYR A 107 14.48 0.89 16.14
CA TYR A 107 15.21 0.02 15.23
C TYR A 107 15.03 -1.43 15.71
N TYR A 108 14.38 -2.22 14.88
CA TYR A 108 14.27 -3.66 15.04
C TYR A 108 14.85 -4.31 13.78
N ASP A 109 15.70 -5.30 13.96
CA ASP A 109 16.33 -6.07 12.88
C ASP A 109 16.12 -7.54 13.28
N GLY A 110 15.05 -8.11 12.75
CA GLY A 110 14.49 -9.37 13.23
C GLY A 110 15.28 -10.57 12.74
N ASP A 111 15.93 -10.45 11.59
CA ASP A 111 16.68 -11.53 10.95
C ASP A 111 18.21 -11.33 11.02
N GLY A 112 18.68 -10.17 11.48
CA GLY A 112 20.08 -9.85 11.70
C GLY A 112 20.85 -9.48 10.44
N ASP A 113 20.18 -9.08 9.37
CA ASP A 113 20.80 -8.70 8.10
C ASP A 113 21.32 -7.25 8.07
N GLY A 114 20.97 -6.46 9.09
CA GLY A 114 21.36 -5.06 9.25
C GLY A 114 20.38 -4.06 8.63
N ALA A 115 19.22 -4.51 8.14
CA ALA A 115 18.10 -3.69 7.70
C ALA A 115 17.04 -3.56 8.81
N PRO A 116 16.28 -2.46 8.83
CA PRO A 116 15.16 -2.29 9.76
C PRO A 116 13.92 -3.09 9.32
N ASP A 117 13.30 -3.78 10.27
CA ASP A 117 12.13 -4.66 10.13
C ASP A 117 10.95 -4.25 11.00
N TRP A 118 11.06 -3.15 11.75
CA TRP A 118 10.10 -2.79 12.78
C TRP A 118 8.67 -2.73 12.24
N GLY A 119 8.44 -2.08 11.10
CA GLY A 119 7.14 -1.95 10.44
C GLY A 119 6.49 -3.30 10.07
N CYS A 120 7.28 -4.36 9.92
CA CYS A 120 6.80 -5.71 9.62
C CYS A 120 6.70 -6.59 10.86
N SER A 121 7.22 -6.14 11.99
CA SER A 121 7.18 -6.90 13.23
C SER A 121 5.74 -7.13 13.71
N SER A 122 5.55 -8.18 14.51
CA SER A 122 4.28 -8.42 15.20
C SER A 122 3.89 -7.30 16.17
N GLU A 123 4.86 -6.49 16.62
CA GLU A 123 4.62 -5.36 17.51
C GLU A 123 4.05 -4.16 16.75
N ALA A 124 4.57 -3.86 15.55
CA ALA A 124 4.00 -2.83 14.68
C ALA A 124 2.59 -3.18 14.20
N ASN A 125 2.23 -4.46 14.13
CA ASN A 125 0.84 -4.90 13.93
C ASN A 125 0.17 -4.28 12.68
N ASN A 126 0.93 -4.11 11.60
CA ASN A 126 0.38 -3.76 10.29
C ASN A 126 -0.16 -5.01 9.60
N LEU A 127 -1.35 -4.89 9.02
CA LEU A 127 -2.03 -6.02 8.41
C LEU A 127 -2.69 -5.64 7.09
N PHE A 128 -2.37 -6.41 6.06
CA PHE A 128 -3.15 -6.55 4.85
C PHE A 128 -4.07 -7.77 5.00
N ASP A 129 -5.37 -7.65 4.76
CA ASP A 129 -6.28 -8.81 4.76
C ASP A 129 -7.56 -8.56 3.94
N TYR A 130 -8.19 -9.61 3.43
CA TYR A 130 -9.41 -9.52 2.62
C TYR A 130 -9.31 -8.64 1.37
N ASN A 131 -8.11 -8.28 0.90
CA ASN A 131 -8.01 -7.52 -0.36
C ASN A 131 -8.12 -8.48 -1.55
N SER A 132 -8.62 -7.95 -2.67
CA SER A 132 -8.70 -8.66 -3.94
C SER A 132 -7.72 -8.05 -4.94
N TYR A 133 -6.83 -8.87 -5.47
CA TYR A 133 -5.79 -8.46 -6.41
C TYR A 133 -6.02 -9.11 -7.79
N HIS A 134 -5.92 -8.30 -8.83
CA HIS A 134 -6.06 -8.72 -10.21
C HIS A 134 -4.80 -8.33 -10.99
N HIS A 135 -4.03 -9.30 -11.48
CA HIS A 135 -2.83 -9.02 -12.28
C HIS A 135 -2.54 -10.10 -13.32
N ASN A 136 -1.95 -9.69 -14.45
CA ASN A 136 -1.38 -10.58 -15.47
C ASN A 136 0.13 -10.34 -15.65
N GLY A 137 0.74 -9.65 -14.68
CA GLY A 137 2.15 -9.28 -14.65
C GLY A 137 3.06 -10.34 -14.03
N VAL A 138 4.22 -9.90 -13.55
CA VAL A 138 5.12 -10.77 -12.78
C VAL A 138 4.44 -11.23 -11.48
N PRO A 139 4.78 -12.42 -10.95
CA PRO A 139 4.15 -12.92 -9.73
C PRO A 139 4.57 -12.17 -8.46
N GLU A 140 5.74 -11.53 -8.46
CA GLU A 140 6.23 -10.74 -7.35
C GLU A 140 5.51 -9.38 -7.29
N LYS A 141 4.62 -9.22 -6.31
CA LYS A 141 3.73 -8.06 -6.14
C LYS A 141 3.77 -7.42 -4.77
N PHE A 142 4.56 -7.96 -3.85
CA PHE A 142 4.57 -7.52 -2.46
C PHE A 142 5.97 -7.22 -1.98
N GLU A 143 6.14 -6.11 -1.29
CA GLU A 143 7.32 -5.78 -0.51
C GLU A 143 7.02 -5.97 0.96
N TYR A 144 7.99 -6.50 1.70
CA TYR A 144 7.85 -6.76 3.12
C TYR A 144 9.21 -6.54 3.81
N CYS A 145 9.40 -5.33 4.35
CA CYS A 145 10.59 -4.80 5.03
C CYS A 145 11.90 -5.25 4.40
N GLU A 146 12.15 -4.81 3.17
CA GLU A 146 13.40 -5.04 2.44
C GLU A 146 13.72 -6.52 2.11
N THR A 147 12.88 -7.47 2.54
CA THR A 147 12.87 -8.80 1.91
C THR A 147 12.53 -8.61 0.43
N TRP A 148 13.23 -9.36 -0.45
CA TRP A 148 12.92 -9.45 -1.88
C TRP A 148 11.42 -9.38 -2.17
N TYR A 149 11.05 -8.80 -3.32
CA TYR A 149 9.64 -8.81 -3.75
C TYR A 149 9.06 -10.23 -3.66
N LEU A 150 8.01 -10.37 -2.87
CA LEU A 150 7.31 -11.60 -2.58
C LEU A 150 6.20 -11.83 -3.59
N ASN A 151 5.99 -13.09 -3.93
CA ASN A 151 4.76 -13.53 -4.59
C ASN A 151 3.63 -13.73 -3.56
N TRP A 152 2.43 -14.01 -4.06
CA TRP A 152 1.23 -14.23 -3.24
C TRP A 152 1.42 -15.25 -2.11
N GLU A 153 1.94 -16.44 -2.43
CA GLU A 153 2.11 -17.52 -1.45
C GLU A 153 3.10 -17.14 -0.35
N GLN A 154 4.15 -16.41 -0.71
CA GLN A 154 5.15 -15.91 0.24
C GLN A 154 4.58 -14.81 1.15
N PHE A 155 3.80 -13.88 0.59
CA PHE A 155 3.14 -12.83 1.38
C PHE A 155 2.12 -13.43 2.37
N GLN A 156 1.38 -14.46 1.94
CA GLN A 156 0.51 -15.25 2.81
C GLN A 156 1.27 -16.02 3.89
N ALA A 157 2.41 -16.61 3.54
CA ALA A 157 3.26 -17.30 4.51
C ALA A 157 3.85 -16.33 5.57
N ALA A 158 4.03 -15.05 5.22
CA ALA A 158 4.41 -13.98 6.14
C ALA A 158 3.24 -13.50 7.04
N GLY A 159 2.04 -14.08 6.90
CA GLY A 159 0.87 -13.77 7.71
C GLY A 159 0.01 -12.63 7.18
N GLN A 160 0.32 -12.11 5.99
CA GLN A 160 -0.45 -11.08 5.31
C GLN A 160 -1.48 -11.71 4.36
N GLU A 161 -2.60 -11.05 4.10
CA GLU A 161 -3.68 -11.57 3.26
C GLU A 161 -4.20 -12.98 3.62
N PRO A 162 -4.40 -13.34 4.90
CA PRO A 162 -4.89 -14.68 5.26
C PRO A 162 -6.26 -14.99 4.66
N ASN A 163 -7.08 -13.98 4.37
CA ASN A 163 -8.40 -14.09 3.73
C ASN A 163 -8.49 -13.36 2.38
N GLY A 164 -7.37 -12.89 1.85
CA GLY A 164 -7.31 -12.21 0.56
C GLY A 164 -7.45 -13.14 -0.63
N THR A 165 -7.56 -12.55 -1.82
CA THR A 165 -7.63 -13.29 -3.09
C THR A 165 -6.74 -12.65 -4.15
N MET A 166 -6.09 -13.46 -4.97
CA MET A 166 -5.36 -12.99 -6.14
C MET A 166 -5.72 -13.83 -7.38
N ASP A 167 -6.01 -13.17 -8.49
CA ASP A 167 -6.32 -13.83 -9.77
C ASP A 167 -5.78 -13.06 -11.00
N SER A 168 -6.04 -13.63 -12.18
CA SER A 168 -5.62 -13.11 -13.49
C SER A 168 -6.69 -12.27 -14.21
N ASN A 169 -7.79 -11.93 -13.54
CA ASN A 169 -8.95 -11.24 -14.13
C ASN A 169 -8.73 -9.72 -14.19
N VAL A 170 -7.80 -9.29 -15.02
CA VAL A 170 -7.51 -7.86 -15.23
C VAL A 170 -8.58 -7.23 -16.11
N ILE A 171 -9.43 -6.38 -15.52
CA ILE A 171 -10.44 -5.60 -16.21
C ILE A 171 -10.04 -4.12 -16.16
N PRO A 172 -9.74 -3.47 -17.30
CA PRO A 172 -9.49 -2.03 -17.31
C PRO A 172 -10.72 -1.23 -16.86
N PRO A 173 -10.54 -0.11 -16.16
CA PRO A 173 -11.66 0.71 -15.72
C PRO A 173 -12.31 1.44 -16.90
N ASP A 174 -13.57 1.84 -16.73
CA ASP A 174 -14.20 2.80 -17.63
C ASP A 174 -13.71 4.22 -17.27
N ASP A 175 -12.84 4.75 -18.11
CA ASP A 175 -12.32 6.13 -18.03
C ASP A 175 -13.15 7.12 -18.85
N THR A 176 -14.31 6.70 -19.37
CA THR A 176 -15.21 7.60 -20.09
C THR A 176 -15.68 8.71 -19.16
N PRO A 177 -15.37 9.98 -19.46
CA PRO A 177 -15.82 11.09 -18.63
C PRO A 177 -17.36 11.06 -18.54
N PRO A 178 -17.94 11.37 -17.37
CA PRO A 178 -19.38 11.46 -17.26
C PRO A 178 -19.90 12.47 -18.28
N GLN A 179 -20.98 12.11 -18.98
CA GLN A 179 -21.66 13.06 -19.86
C GLN A 179 -22.27 14.17 -19.01
N VAL A 180 -21.52 15.25 -18.83
CA VAL A 180 -22.05 16.50 -18.29
C VAL A 180 -23.05 17.04 -19.29
N CYS A 181 -24.34 17.01 -18.93
CA CYS A 181 -25.38 17.71 -19.68
C CYS A 181 -24.97 19.18 -19.83
N PRO A 182 -24.75 19.70 -21.04
CA PRO A 182 -24.39 21.11 -21.23
C PRO A 182 -25.51 22.06 -20.78
N ILE A 183 -26.74 21.54 -20.66
CA ILE A 183 -27.93 22.24 -20.21
C ILE A 183 -28.78 21.25 -19.41
N CYS A 184 -28.68 21.26 -18.08
CA CYS A 184 -29.74 20.67 -17.25
C CYS A 184 -30.92 21.65 -17.29
N PRO A 185 -32.12 21.27 -17.78
CA PRO A 185 -33.30 22.09 -17.55
C PRO A 185 -33.50 22.19 -16.03
N GLY A 186 -33.33 23.39 -15.48
CA GLY A 186 -33.68 23.66 -14.10
C GLY A 186 -35.15 23.33 -13.89
N ASN A 187 -35.43 22.56 -12.85
CA ASN A 187 -36.78 22.47 -12.29
C ASN A 187 -37.10 23.75 -11.51
#